data_AF-A0A3A6FWR1-F1
#
_entry.id   AF-A0A3A6FWR1-F1
#
_cell.length_a   1.000
_cell.length_b   1.000
_cell.length_c   1.000
_cell.angle_alpha   90.00
_cell.angle_beta   90.00
_cell.angle_gamma   90.00
#
_symmetry.space_group_name_H-M   'P 1'
#
loop_
_entity.id
_entity.type
_entity.pdbx_description
1 polymer ?
#
loop_
_entity_poly.entity_id
_entity_poly.type
_entity_poly.pdbx_seq_one_letter_code
_entity_poly.pdbx_strand_id
1 'polypeptide(L)'
;MSNIKVDRKGIVMIFIKDKDTEYRIDKEEFGCSIRGKGVYIEGNATVYTILEMYSNTKSVEKVVLGLKEQEEFFESDIMEMLDSVSRQFQDAGVFEEFCLAIKEFHDRNH
;
A
#
# COMPACT_ATOMS: atom_id res chain seq x y z
N MET A 1 6.26 -11.23 -14.02
CA MET A 1 7.44 -10.40 -13.68
C MET A 1 7.29 -9.97 -12.24
N SER A 2 8.37 -9.93 -11.45
CA SER A 2 8.31 -9.45 -10.06
C SER A 2 7.95 -7.97 -10.02
N ASN A 3 7.02 -7.58 -9.15
CA ASN A 3 6.67 -6.18 -8.89
C ASN A 3 7.74 -5.48 -8.02
N ILE A 4 8.66 -6.26 -7.45
CA ILE A 4 9.78 -5.80 -6.64
C ILE A 4 11.05 -5.83 -7.48
N LYS A 5 11.77 -4.71 -7.49
CA LYS A 5 13.08 -4.54 -8.12
C LYS A 5 14.07 -4.00 -7.08
N VAL A 6 15.35 -4.32 -7.26
CA VAL A 6 16.44 -3.80 -6.42
C VAL A 6 17.38 -3.01 -7.30
N ASP A 7 17.74 -1.79 -6.89
CA ASP A 7 18.68 -0.96 -7.64
C ASP A 7 20.14 -1.39 -7.41
N ARG A 8 21.09 -0.74 -8.10
CA ARG A 8 22.52 -1.05 -7.97
C ARG A 8 23.11 -0.74 -6.59
N LYS A 9 22.40 0.02 -5.76
CA LYS A 9 22.77 0.39 -4.39
C LYS A 9 22.07 -0.50 -3.35
N GLY A 10 21.23 -1.45 -3.77
CA GLY A 10 20.48 -2.33 -2.89
C GLY A 10 19.12 -1.77 -2.44
N ILE A 11 18.67 -0.65 -2.99
CA ILE A 11 17.38 -0.04 -2.64
C ILE A 11 16.25 -0.88 -3.26
N VAL A 12 15.31 -1.28 -2.42
CA VAL A 12 14.11 -2.02 -2.83
C VAL A 12 13.06 -1.05 -3.35
N MET A 13 12.54 -1.34 -4.54
CA MET A 13 11.54 -0.56 -5.25
C MET A 13 10.37 -1.46 -5.62
N ILE A 14 9.16 -0.98 -5.38
CA ILE A 14 7.92 -1.68 -5.72
C ILE A 14 7.21 -0.89 -6.81
N PHE A 15 6.68 -1.59 -7.81
CA PHE A 15 5.86 -1.01 -8.86
C PHE A 15 4.44 -1.54 -8.73
N ILE A 16 3.48 -0.63 -8.58
CA ILE A 16 2.06 -0.96 -8.47
C ILE A 16 1.35 -0.25 -9.62
N LYS A 17 0.87 -1.04 -10.58
CA LYS A 17 -0.09 -0.55 -11.56
C LYS A 17 -1.46 -0.44 -10.90
N ASP A 18 -2.07 0.73 -10.96
CA ASP A 18 -3.38 1.06 -10.44
C ASP A 18 -4.14 1.83 -11.54
N LYS A 19 -5.16 1.17 -12.11
CA LYS A 19 -5.76 1.51 -13.40
C LYS A 19 -4.70 1.68 -14.50
N ASP A 20 -4.66 2.84 -15.15
CA ASP A 20 -3.73 3.19 -16.23
C ASP A 20 -2.45 3.85 -15.72
N THR A 21 -2.27 3.96 -14.41
CA THR A 21 -1.10 4.61 -13.80
C THR A 21 -0.21 3.58 -13.13
N GLU A 22 1.09 3.65 -13.34
CA GLU A 22 2.07 2.91 -12.54
C GLU A 22 2.66 3.83 -11.48
N TYR A 23 2.59 3.39 -10.22
CA TYR A 23 3.25 4.04 -9.09
C TYR A 23 4.52 3.28 -8.75
N ARG A 24 5.59 4.04 -8.54
CA ARG A 24 6.86 3.55 -8.00
C ARG A 24 6.93 3.91 -6.52
N ILE A 25 7.19 2.93 -5.69
CA ILE A 25 7.38 3.06 -4.25
C ILE A 25 8.83 2.71 -3.93
N ASP A 26 9.60 3.68 -3.46
CA ASP A 26 10.97 3.49 -3.02
C ASP A 26 11.00 3.29 -1.50
N LYS A 27 11.65 2.22 -1.01
CA LYS A 27 11.85 2.01 0.43
C LYS A 27 12.92 2.99 0.94
N GLU A 28 12.58 3.71 2.01
CA GLU A 28 13.46 4.66 2.68
C GLU A 28 13.78 4.17 4.11
N GLU A 29 14.71 4.82 4.82
CA GLU A 29 15.14 4.41 6.17
C GLU A 29 13.98 4.38 7.19
N PHE A 30 13.06 5.35 7.11
CA PHE A 30 11.93 5.49 8.04
C PHE A 30 10.55 5.26 7.40
N GLY A 31 10.51 4.79 6.15
CA GLY A 31 9.25 4.63 5.42
C GLY A 31 9.41 4.41 3.93
N CYS A 32 8.70 5.20 3.14
CA CYS A 32 8.78 5.14 1.68
C CYS A 32 8.46 6.45 1.00
N SER A 33 8.97 6.62 -0.22
CA SER A 33 8.50 7.65 -1.13
C SER A 33 7.70 7.04 -2.28
N ILE A 34 6.54 7.63 -2.59
CA ILE A 34 5.63 7.15 -3.63
C ILE A 34 5.57 8.18 -4.76
N ARG A 35 5.76 7.71 -6.00
CA ARG A 35 5.85 8.54 -7.19
C ARG A 35 4.99 7.96 -8.30
N GLY A 36 4.13 8.79 -8.87
CA GLY A 36 3.26 8.43 -9.99
C GLY A 36 2.28 9.56 -10.26
N LYS A 37 1.70 9.64 -11.46
CA LYS A 37 0.70 10.67 -11.81
C LYS A 37 1.17 12.13 -11.55
N GLY A 38 2.47 12.40 -11.62
CA GLY A 38 3.02 13.72 -11.31
C GLY A 38 3.00 14.13 -9.83
N VAL A 39 2.67 13.21 -8.91
CA VAL A 39 2.69 13.46 -7.47
C VAL A 39 3.89 12.79 -6.79
N TYR A 40 4.24 13.34 -5.62
CA TYR A 40 5.20 12.78 -4.67
C TYR A 40 4.54 12.73 -3.28
N ILE A 41 4.51 11.55 -2.68
CA ILE A 41 3.90 11.32 -1.36
C ILE A 41 4.92 10.62 -0.46
N GLU A 42 5.06 11.09 0.77
CA GLU A 42 5.84 10.42 1.81
C GLU A 42 4.91 9.50 2.60
N GLY A 43 5.31 8.24 2.74
CA GLY A 43 4.64 7.24 3.57
C GLY A 43 5.57 6.75 4.67
N ASN A 44 5.00 6.31 5.78
CA ASN A 44 5.78 5.66 6.85
C ASN A 44 6.04 4.18 6.53
N ALA A 45 6.75 3.48 7.43
CA ALA A 45 7.06 2.06 7.26
C ALA A 45 5.81 1.18 7.09
N THR A 46 4.73 1.49 7.79
CA THR A 46 3.45 0.77 7.67
C THR A 46 2.84 0.93 6.28
N VAL A 47 2.85 2.13 5.71
CA VAL A 47 2.37 2.38 4.33
C VAL A 47 3.17 1.54 3.33
N TYR A 48 4.50 1.48 3.50
CA TYR A 48 5.34 0.64 2.65
C TYR A 48 4.92 -0.84 2.73
N THR A 49 4.78 -1.39 3.94
CA THR A 49 4.39 -2.78 4.16
C THR A 49 3.02 -3.10 3.56
N ILE A 50 2.03 -2.23 3.74
CA ILE A 50 0.69 -2.36 3.14
C ILE A 50 0.79 -2.43 1.61
N LEU A 51 1.51 -1.47 1.01
CA LEU A 51 1.68 -1.41 -0.44
C LEU A 51 2.49 -2.58 -0.98
N GLU A 52 3.48 -3.07 -0.24
CA GLU A 52 4.27 -4.25 -0.59
C GLU A 52 3.39 -5.50 -0.66
N MET A 53 2.62 -5.78 0.40
CA MET A 53 1.69 -6.90 0.44
C MET A 53 0.62 -6.79 -0.65
N TYR A 54 0.07 -5.58 -0.84
CA TYR A 54 -0.93 -5.33 -1.87
C TYR A 54 -0.36 -5.48 -3.29
N SER A 55 0.89 -5.09 -3.52
CA SER A 55 1.53 -5.21 -4.84
C SER A 55 1.62 -6.66 -5.31
N ASN A 56 1.79 -7.60 -4.38
CA ASN A 56 1.96 -9.01 -4.70
C ASN A 56 0.62 -9.72 -4.90
N THR A 57 -0.42 -9.33 -4.16
CA THR A 57 -1.67 -10.08 -4.07
C THR A 57 -2.86 -9.39 -4.71
N LYS A 58 -2.80 -8.06 -4.82
CA LYS A 58 -3.93 -7.18 -5.18
C LYS A 58 -5.19 -7.46 -4.35
N SER A 59 -5.02 -7.95 -3.12
CA SER A 59 -6.12 -8.37 -2.24
C SER A 59 -5.98 -7.73 -0.86
N VAL A 60 -6.97 -6.92 -0.49
CA VAL A 60 -7.04 -6.31 0.85
C VAL A 60 -7.15 -7.39 1.94
N GLU A 61 -7.87 -8.48 1.68
CA GLU A 61 -7.95 -9.61 2.62
C GLU A 61 -6.57 -10.22 2.91
N LYS A 62 -5.72 -10.36 1.89
CA LYS A 62 -4.35 -10.85 2.07
C LYS A 62 -3.45 -9.84 2.78
N VAL A 63 -3.66 -8.54 2.58
CA VAL A 63 -2.98 -7.49 3.35
C VAL A 63 -3.37 -7.60 4.83
N VAL A 64 -4.66 -7.69 5.13
CA VAL A 64 -5.16 -7.82 6.52
C VAL A 64 -4.59 -9.06 7.19
N LEU A 65 -4.66 -10.22 6.52
CA LEU A 65 -4.08 -11.46 7.05
C LEU A 65 -2.57 -11.35 7.29
N GLY A 66 -1.83 -10.77 6.34
CA GLY A 66 -0.38 -10.59 6.47
C GLY A 66 0.01 -9.61 7.58
N LEU A 67 -0.80 -8.58 7.83
CA LEU A 67 -0.60 -7.66 8.96
C LEU A 67 -0.96 -8.31 10.30
N LYS A 68 -2.01 -9.13 10.37
CA LYS A 68 -2.37 -9.90 11.59
C LYS A 68 -1.31 -10.92 11.98
N GLU A 69 -0.58 -11.46 11.01
CA GLU A 69 0.55 -12.36 11.26
C GLU A 69 1.77 -11.65 11.86
N GLN A 70 1.85 -10.31 11.75
CA GLN A 70 2.84 -9.53 12.48
C GLN A 70 2.30 -9.34 13.91
N GLU A 71 3.01 -9.87 14.92
CA GLU A 71 2.57 -9.91 16.34
C GLU A 71 2.25 -8.52 16.96
N GLU A 72 2.49 -7.43 16.23
CA GLU A 72 2.34 -6.05 16.67
C GLU A 72 0.96 -5.43 16.38
N PHE A 73 0.08 -6.09 15.61
CA PHE A 73 -1.18 -5.47 15.16
C PHE A 73 -2.44 -6.21 15.61
N PHE A 74 -3.36 -5.49 16.26
CA PHE A 74 -4.73 -5.93 16.47
C PHE A 74 -5.59 -5.70 15.22
N GLU A 75 -6.63 -6.50 15.05
CA GLU A 75 -7.54 -6.38 13.89
C GLU A 75 -8.19 -5.00 13.75
N SER A 76 -8.62 -4.40 14.87
CA SER A 76 -9.17 -3.04 14.87
C SER A 76 -8.18 -2.02 14.33
N ASP A 77 -6.92 -2.13 14.75
CA ASP A 77 -5.87 -1.17 14.40
C ASP A 77 -5.52 -1.30 12.92
N ILE A 78 -5.54 -2.53 12.38
CA ILE A 78 -5.34 -2.78 10.94
C ILE A 78 -6.39 -2.07 10.12
N MET A 79 -7.65 -2.14 10.51
CA MET A 79 -8.74 -1.48 9.78
C MET A 79 -8.62 0.04 9.86
N GLU A 80 -8.33 0.60 11.04
CA GLU A 80 -8.09 2.04 11.20
C GLU A 80 -6.90 2.53 10.36
N MET A 81 -5.82 1.74 10.29
CA MET A 81 -4.66 2.03 9.46
C MET A 81 -5.02 2.00 7.97
N LEU A 82 -5.71 0.97 7.50
CA LEU A 82 -6.14 0.88 6.09
C LEU A 82 -7.06 2.05 5.73
N ASP A 83 -7.98 2.44 6.60
CA ASP A 83 -8.85 3.59 6.39
C ASP A 83 -8.08 4.91 6.37
N SER A 84 -7.10 5.07 7.27
CA SER A 84 -6.22 6.24 7.27
C SER A 84 -5.45 6.34 5.95
N VAL A 85 -4.85 5.25 5.47
CA VAL A 85 -4.09 5.22 4.21
C VAL A 85 -5.01 5.45 3.01
N SER A 86 -6.18 4.80 2.98
CA SER A 86 -7.19 4.98 1.93
C SER A 86 -7.62 6.44 1.81
N ARG A 87 -7.92 7.11 2.93
CA ARG A 87 -8.28 8.54 2.93
C ARG A 87 -7.16 9.42 2.39
N GLN A 88 -5.92 9.21 2.82
CA GLN A 88 -4.77 9.98 2.31
C GLN A 88 -4.59 9.83 0.80
N PHE A 89 -4.79 8.62 0.27
CA PHE A 89 -4.71 8.38 -1.18
C PHE A 89 -5.89 8.96 -1.94
N GLN A 90 -7.10 8.90 -1.39
CA GLN A 90 -8.27 9.58 -1.94
C GLN A 90 -8.07 11.09 -2.01
N ASP A 91 -7.58 11.72 -0.93
CA ASP A 91 -7.31 13.16 -0.87
C ASP A 91 -6.24 13.59 -1.89
N ALA A 92 -5.22 12.75 -2.09
CA ALA A 92 -4.19 12.95 -3.10
C ALA A 92 -4.60 12.54 -4.53
N GLY A 93 -5.77 11.93 -4.70
CA GLY A 93 -6.28 11.46 -6.00
C GLY A 93 -5.43 10.35 -6.63
N VAL A 94 -4.88 9.45 -5.82
CA VAL A 94 -4.02 8.31 -6.23
C VAL A 94 -4.58 6.98 -5.74
N PHE A 95 -4.05 5.85 -6.26
CA PHE A 95 -4.39 4.50 -5.81
C PHE A 95 -5.90 4.20 -5.77
N GLU A 96 -6.61 4.49 -6.85
CA GLU A 96 -8.07 4.42 -6.87
C GLU A 96 -8.60 2.98 -6.73
N GLU A 97 -7.96 1.98 -7.36
CA GLU A 97 -8.39 0.58 -7.24
C GLU A 97 -8.14 0.06 -5.82
N PHE A 98 -7.03 0.47 -5.21
CA PHE A 98 -6.75 0.14 -3.81
C PHE A 98 -7.80 0.74 -2.87
N CYS A 99 -8.14 2.03 -3.04
CA CYS A 99 -9.15 2.69 -2.21
C CYS A 99 -10.53 2.05 -2.39
N LEU A 100 -10.90 1.69 -3.62
CA LEU A 100 -12.14 0.96 -3.90
C LEU A 100 -12.14 -0.43 -3.26
N ALA A 101 -11.03 -1.16 -3.35
CA ALA A 101 -10.91 -2.50 -2.76
C ALA A 101 -11.05 -2.48 -1.22
N ILE A 102 -10.56 -1.42 -0.56
CA ILE A 102 -10.77 -1.24 0.89
C ILE A 102 -12.25 -1.02 1.20
N LYS A 103 -12.93 -0.16 0.43
CA LYS A 103 -14.36 0.10 0.59
C LYS A 103 -15.19 -1.17 0.41
N GLU A 104 -14.93 -1.93 -0.65
CA GLU A 104 -15.62 -3.20 -0.91
C GLU A 104 -15.32 -4.27 0.15
N PHE A 105 -14.14 -4.21 0.78
CA PHE A 105 -13.84 -5.07 1.91
C PHE A 105 -14.69 -4.70 3.14
N HIS A 106 -14.85 -3.42 3.45
CA HIS A 106 -15.75 -2.96 4.52
C HIS A 106 -17.20 -3.35 4.29
N ASP A 107 -17.75 -3.07 3.11
CA ASP A 107 -19.15 -3.34 2.78
C ASP A 107 -19.53 -4.83 2.87
N ARG A 108 -18.55 -5.75 2.83
CA ARG A 108 -18.77 -7.19 2.98
C ARG A 108 -18.67 -7.70 4.41
N ASN A 109 -18.04 -6.93 5.31
CA ASN A 109 -17.79 -7.33 6.69
C ASN A 109 -18.66 -6.55 7.69
N HIS A 110 -19.58 -5.72 7.20
CA HIS A 110 -20.58 -4.96 7.94
C HIS A 110 -21.99 -5.26 7.40
#